data_AF-A0A2J8KFT2-F1
#
_entry.id   AF-A0A2J8KFT2-F1
#
_cell.length_a   1.000
_cell.length_b   1.000
_cell.length_c   1.000
_cell.angle_alpha   90.00
_cell.angle_beta   90.00
_cell.angle_gamma   90.00
#
_symmetry.space_group_name_H-M   'P 1'
#
loop_
_entity.id
_entity.type
_entity.pdbx_description
1 polymer ?
#
loop_
_entity_poly.entity_id
_entity_poly.type
_entity_poly.pdbx_seq_one_letter_code
_entity_poly.pdbx_strand_id
1 'polypeptide(L)'
;MGDLFQGRVPSRVGCAPAHDTARRYRYYQNVCTQSYSFVWWDWARWEREIDWMALNGINLALAWSGQEAIWQRVYLALGLT
;
A
#
# COMPACT_ATOMS: atom_id res chain seq x y z
N MET A 1 -1.94 -31.44 16.64
CA MET A 1 -1.15 -30.73 15.60
C MET A 1 -1.69 -29.31 15.51
N GLY A 2 -1.44 -28.54 16.57
CA GLY A 2 -1.92 -27.17 16.80
C GLY A 2 -0.99 -26.54 17.84
N ASP A 3 -0.90 -25.21 17.86
CA ASP A 3 -0.18 -24.41 18.87
C ASP A 3 1.31 -24.10 18.63
N LEU A 4 1.63 -23.52 17.47
CA LEU A 4 2.92 -22.84 17.24
C LEU A 4 2.81 -21.32 16.99
N PHE A 5 1.60 -20.73 17.04
CA PHE A 5 1.41 -19.28 16.85
C PHE A 5 1.19 -18.48 18.16
N GLN A 6 1.17 -19.12 19.33
CA GLN A 6 0.86 -18.50 20.62
C GLN A 6 2.04 -17.76 21.32
N GLY A 7 3.13 -17.46 20.63
CA GLY A 7 4.43 -17.19 21.29
C GLY A 7 4.91 -15.74 21.41
N ARG A 8 4.22 -14.70 20.89
CA ARG A 8 4.88 -13.38 20.74
C ARG A 8 4.03 -12.13 21.00
N VAL A 9 2.97 -12.22 21.80
CA VAL A 9 2.22 -11.01 22.22
C VAL A 9 2.12 -10.99 23.75
N PRO A 10 2.62 -9.93 24.41
CA PRO A 10 2.52 -9.81 25.86
C PRO A 10 1.06 -9.71 26.31
N SER A 11 0.73 -10.35 27.43
CA SER A 11 -0.63 -10.44 27.99
C SER A 11 -1.21 -9.12 28.50
N ARG A 12 -0.41 -8.04 28.54
CA ARG A 12 -0.82 -6.68 28.89
C ARG A 12 -0.13 -5.67 27.98
N VAL A 13 -0.92 -4.86 27.29
CA VAL A 13 -0.43 -3.69 26.53
C VAL A 13 -0.40 -2.51 27.51
N GLY A 14 0.79 -1.99 27.81
CA GLY A 14 0.94 -0.78 28.63
C GLY A 14 0.36 0.46 27.95
N CYS A 15 0.21 1.56 28.69
CA CYS A 15 -0.11 2.87 28.12
C CYS A 15 1.00 3.30 27.15
N ALA A 16 0.69 3.41 25.85
CA ALA A 16 1.64 3.87 24.85
C ALA A 16 1.84 5.40 24.95
N PRO A 17 3.07 5.91 24.87
CA PRO A 17 3.31 7.34 24.80
C PRO A 17 2.70 7.93 23.53
N ALA A 18 2.10 9.12 23.63
CA ALA A 18 1.61 9.85 22.48
C ALA A 18 2.80 10.44 21.71
N HIS A 19 3.00 10.00 20.47
CA HIS A 19 4.00 10.53 19.56
C HIS A 19 3.30 11.29 18.44
N ASP A 20 3.57 12.59 18.31
CA ASP A 20 3.08 13.40 17.21
C ASP A 20 4.18 13.60 16.15
N THR A 21 3.78 13.65 14.89
CA THR A 21 4.69 13.88 13.77
C THR A 21 4.44 15.22 13.13
N ALA A 22 5.47 16.08 13.09
CA ALA A 22 5.40 17.43 12.52
C ALA A 22 5.11 17.48 11.00
N ARG A 23 5.17 16.34 10.28
CA ARG A 23 4.94 16.28 8.84
C ARG A 23 3.49 15.92 8.51
N ARG A 24 2.81 16.82 7.79
CA ARG A 24 1.44 16.62 7.29
C ARG A 24 1.32 15.44 6.33
N TYR A 25 2.35 15.19 5.51
CA TYR A 25 2.38 14.08 4.57
C TYR A 25 3.67 13.25 4.69
N ARG A 26 3.50 11.94 4.64
CA ARG A 26 4.56 10.94 4.50
C ARG A 26 4.30 10.20 3.20
N TYR A 27 5.09 10.57 2.20
CA TYR A 27 4.97 10.11 0.83
C TYR A 27 5.70 8.76 0.64
N TYR A 28 5.09 7.87 -0.13
CA TYR A 28 5.69 6.60 -0.52
C TYR A 28 5.39 6.28 -1.99
N GLN A 29 6.32 5.57 -2.62
CA GLN A 29 6.38 5.13 -4.02
C GLN A 29 6.98 6.13 -5.02
N ASN A 30 7.69 5.59 -6.02
CA ASN A 30 8.14 6.31 -7.20
C ASN A 30 7.39 5.75 -8.42
N VAL A 31 7.22 6.55 -9.49
CA VAL A 31 6.62 6.09 -10.76
C VAL A 31 7.31 4.84 -11.32
N CYS A 32 8.62 4.71 -11.09
CA CYS A 32 9.39 3.56 -11.54
C CYS A 32 9.08 2.28 -10.75
N THR A 33 8.63 2.41 -9.49
CA THR A 33 8.39 1.26 -8.62
C THR A 33 7.22 0.40 -9.11
N GLN A 34 6.24 1.02 -9.79
CA GLN A 34 5.16 0.26 -10.41
C GLN A 34 5.67 -0.72 -11.47
N SER A 35 6.58 -0.30 -12.35
CA SER A 35 7.11 -1.15 -13.42
C SER A 35 8.21 -2.11 -12.96
N TYR A 36 9.03 -1.73 -11.98
CA TYR A 36 10.15 -2.57 -11.55
C TYR A 36 9.77 -3.62 -10.51
N SER A 37 8.70 -3.41 -9.75
CA SER A 37 8.43 -4.26 -8.58
C SER A 37 6.98 -4.70 -8.47
N PHE A 38 6.00 -3.90 -8.91
CA PHE A 38 4.57 -4.17 -8.65
C PHE A 38 3.82 -4.79 -9.84
N VAL A 39 4.48 -5.01 -10.98
CA VAL A 39 3.86 -5.52 -12.22
C VAL A 39 3.20 -6.89 -12.05
N TRP A 40 3.82 -7.77 -11.25
CA TRP A 40 3.38 -9.16 -11.07
C TRP A 40 2.73 -9.41 -9.70
N TRP A 41 2.22 -8.36 -9.05
CA TRP A 41 1.64 -8.49 -7.72
C TRP A 41 0.15 -8.81 -7.79
N ASP A 42 -0.23 -9.92 -7.17
CA ASP A 42 -1.63 -10.23 -6.87
C ASP A 42 -2.16 -9.37 -5.72
N TRP A 43 -3.49 -9.31 -5.57
CA TRP A 43 -4.15 -8.56 -4.49
C TRP A 43 -3.61 -8.91 -3.09
N ALA A 44 -3.37 -10.19 -2.80
CA ALA A 44 -2.84 -10.63 -1.50
C ALA A 44 -1.42 -10.12 -1.21
N ARG A 45 -0.64 -9.72 -2.23
CA ARG A 45 0.65 -9.06 -2.04
C ARG A 45 0.45 -7.55 -1.80
N TRP A 46 -0.48 -6.93 -2.52
CA TRP A 46 -0.86 -5.53 -2.32
C TRP A 46 -1.41 -5.25 -0.92
N GLU A 47 -2.29 -6.11 -0.43
CA GLU A 47 -2.87 -5.99 0.92
C GLU A 47 -1.79 -5.94 2.01
N ARG A 48 -0.82 -6.86 1.95
CA ARG A 48 0.32 -6.88 2.88
C ARG A 48 1.18 -5.63 2.79
N GLU A 49 1.35 -5.06 1.60
CA GLU A 49 2.11 -3.83 1.42
C GLU A 49 1.35 -2.62 1.98
N ILE A 50 0.02 -2.56 1.79
CA ILE A 50 -0.84 -1.51 2.37
C ILE A 50 -0.79 -1.55 3.89
N ASP A 51 -0.87 -2.74 4.49
CA ASP A 51 -0.75 -2.91 5.95
C ASP A 51 0.62 -2.45 6.45
N TRP A 52 1.70 -2.80 5.73
CA TRP A 52 3.04 -2.32 6.06
C TRP A 52 3.14 -0.80 5.95
N MET A 53 2.56 -0.20 4.93
CA MET A 53 2.54 1.25 4.74
C MET A 53 1.79 1.97 5.87
N ALA A 54 0.66 1.42 6.30
CA ALA A 54 -0.12 1.92 7.42
C ALA A 54 0.69 1.85 8.74
N LEU A 55 1.39 0.74 8.98
CA LEU A 55 2.26 0.58 10.16
C LEU A 55 3.45 1.55 10.17
N ASN A 56 3.95 1.94 8.99
CA ASN A 56 5.00 2.96 8.86
C ASN A 56 4.46 4.41 8.92
N GLY A 57 3.13 4.58 9.00
CA GLY A 57 2.47 5.87 9.06
C GLY A 57 2.56 6.66 7.74
N ILE A 58 2.65 5.97 6.61
CA ILE A 58 2.59 6.57 5.28
C ILE A 58 1.14 6.95 4.99
N ASN A 59 0.92 8.18 4.54
CA ASN A 59 -0.44 8.69 4.28
C ASN A 59 -0.66 9.20 2.84
N LEU A 60 0.38 9.23 2.01
CA LEU A 60 0.26 9.59 0.59
C LEU A 60 1.02 8.57 -0.25
N ALA A 61 0.27 7.69 -0.91
CA ALA A 61 0.76 6.62 -1.75
C ALA A 61 0.33 6.84 -3.20
N LEU A 62 1.20 6.47 -4.12
CA LEU A 62 0.93 6.61 -5.55
C LEU A 62 0.11 5.41 -6.09
N ALA A 63 -1.08 5.65 -6.64
CA ALA A 63 -1.94 4.59 -7.19
C ALA A 63 -1.95 4.64 -8.74
N TRP A 64 -1.02 3.94 -9.40
CA TRP A 64 -0.91 3.90 -10.87
C TRP A 64 -1.64 2.73 -11.53
N SER A 65 -2.13 1.76 -10.78
CA SER A 65 -2.80 0.59 -11.35
C SER A 65 -4.09 0.97 -12.10
N GLY A 66 -4.19 0.59 -13.38
CA GLY A 66 -5.42 0.73 -14.18
C GLY A 66 -5.60 2.06 -14.91
N GLN A 67 -4.56 2.90 -14.97
CA GLN A 67 -4.62 4.15 -15.76
C GLN A 67 -4.80 3.87 -17.25
N GLU A 68 -4.26 2.77 -17.76
CA GLU A 68 -4.33 2.35 -19.16
C GLU A 68 -5.77 2.09 -19.60
N ALA A 69 -6.59 1.51 -18.71
CA ALA A 69 -8.01 1.25 -19.00
C ALA A 69 -8.82 2.55 -19.13
N ILE A 70 -8.45 3.60 -18.36
CA ILE A 70 -9.07 4.92 -18.50
C ILE A 70 -8.62 5.58 -19.80
N TRP A 71 -7.33 5.48 -20.15
CA TRP A 71 -6.83 5.97 -21.43
C TRP A 71 -7.48 5.29 -22.62
N GLN A 72 -7.70 3.97 -22.56
CA GLN A 72 -8.43 3.26 -23.61
C GLN A 72 -9.83 3.82 -23.82
N ARG A 73 -10.56 4.13 -22.73
CA ARG A 73 -11.90 4.75 -22.83
C ARG A 73 -11.85 6.15 -23.45
N VAL A 74 -10.84 6.94 -23.11
CA VAL A 74 -10.63 8.27 -23.70
C VAL A 74 -10.32 8.15 -25.19
N TYR A 75 -9.44 7.22 -25.59
CA TYR A 75 -9.09 7.01 -26.99
C TYR A 75 -10.28 6.51 -27.82
N LEU A 76 -11.10 5.61 -27.28
CA LEU A 76 -12.34 5.18 -27.92
C LEU A 76 -13.33 6.34 -28.07
N ALA A 77 -13.45 7.22 -27.06
CA ALA A 77 -14.30 8.41 -27.15
C ALA A 77 -13.80 9.44 -28.18
N LEU A 78 -12.49 9.48 -28.43
CA LEU A 78 -11.86 10.31 -29.44
C LEU A 78 -11.87 9.69 -30.85
N GLY A 79 -12.47 8.49 -31.01
CA GLY A 79 -12.60 7.82 -32.30
C GLY A 79 -11.34 7.09 -32.77
N LEU A 80 -10.38 6.82 -31.87
CA LEU A 80 -9.27 5.91 -32.17
C LEU A 80 -9.75 4.47 -31.99
N THR A 81 -9.53 3.65 -33.02
CA THR A 81 -9.94 2.24 -33.11
C THR A 81 -8.76 1.31 -33.16
#